data_AF-A0A453HPH7-F1
#
_entry.id   AF-A0A453HPH7-F1
#
_cell.length_a   1.000
_cell.length_b   1.000
_cell.length_c   1.000
_cell.angle_alpha   90.00
_cell.angle_beta   90.00
_cell.angle_gamma   90.00
#
_symmetry.space_group_name_H-M   'P 1'
#
loop_
_entity.id
_entity.type
_entity.pdbx_description
1 polymer ?
#
loop_
_entity_poly.entity_id
_entity_poly.type
_entity_poly.pdbx_seq_one_letter_code
_entity_poly.pdbx_strand_id
1 'polypeptide(L)'
;RMKMVRAVKWVDDVIPDAPYAITEDFMNKLFNEYNIDYIIHGDDPCLLPDGTDAYALAKKAGRYKQIKRTEGVSTTDIVGRMLLCVRERPVSDNQSHSSLQRQFSHGHGQNIDDSGFGNGTKISHFLPTSRRIVQFSNGRGPGPDSRVVYIDGAFDLFHAGHVEILRLARGLGDFLLVGIHTDQTISSTRGPHRPIMNLHERSLSVLACRYVDEVIIGAPWHISKDMITTFNISLVVHGTIAENMDYTEVIKLSFSWNMQMLNLDN
;
A
#
# COMPACT_ATOMS: atom_id res chain seq x y z
N ARG A 1 -6.54 -10.98 -5.54
CA ARG A 1 -5.24 -10.69 -6.19
C ARG A 1 -5.40 -9.83 -7.44
N MET A 2 -6.14 -10.28 -8.47
CA MET A 2 -6.37 -9.52 -9.71
C MET A 2 -6.76 -8.06 -9.49
N LYS A 3 -7.72 -7.80 -8.58
CA LYS A 3 -8.14 -6.44 -8.22
C LYS A 3 -7.01 -5.55 -7.70
N MET A 4 -6.09 -6.09 -6.90
CA MET A 4 -4.95 -5.33 -6.38
C MET A 4 -3.96 -5.00 -7.50
N VAL A 5 -3.62 -5.99 -8.33
CA VAL A 5 -2.68 -5.79 -9.45
C VAL A 5 -3.23 -4.76 -10.44
N ARG A 6 -4.51 -4.89 -10.82
CA ARG A 6 -5.20 -3.89 -11.67
C ARG A 6 -5.25 -2.50 -11.05
N ALA A 7 -5.23 -2.37 -9.72
CA ALA A 7 -5.25 -1.06 -9.07
C ALA A 7 -3.90 -0.34 -9.08
N VAL A 8 -2.79 -1.02 -9.37
CA VAL A 8 -1.48 -0.39 -9.50
C VAL A 8 -1.43 0.46 -10.76
N LYS A 9 -0.98 1.71 -10.66
CA LYS A 9 -1.05 2.69 -11.74
C LYS A 9 -0.15 2.40 -12.95
N TRP A 10 0.89 1.59 -12.77
CA TRP A 10 1.80 1.18 -13.85
C TRP A 10 1.33 -0.08 -14.59
N VAL A 11 0.21 -0.70 -14.18
CA VAL A 11 -0.30 -1.93 -14.80
C VAL A 11 -1.34 -1.56 -15.84
N ASP A 12 -1.12 -1.85 -17.12
CA ASP A 12 -2.14 -1.60 -18.15
C ASP A 12 -3.18 -2.72 -18.21
N ASP A 13 -2.74 -3.98 -18.20
CA ASP A 13 -3.60 -5.15 -18.19
C ASP A 13 -3.03 -6.28 -17.31
N VAL A 14 -3.88 -7.26 -16.99
CA VAL A 14 -3.53 -8.42 -16.17
C VAL A 14 -4.05 -9.68 -16.85
N ILE A 15 -3.12 -10.54 -17.25
CA ILE A 15 -3.42 -11.87 -17.82
C ILE A 15 -3.77 -12.82 -16.67
N PRO A 16 -5.01 -13.33 -16.59
CA PRO A 16 -5.38 -14.34 -15.59
C PRO A 16 -4.73 -15.68 -15.91
N ASP A 17 -4.61 -16.54 -14.90
CA ASP A 17 -4.18 -17.93 -15.03
C ASP A 17 -2.83 -18.12 -15.77
N ALA A 18 -1.95 -17.13 -15.64
CA ALA A 18 -0.58 -17.24 -16.15
C ALA A 18 0.14 -18.44 -15.48
N PRO A 19 0.81 -19.31 -16.26
CA PRO A 19 1.50 -20.47 -15.72
C PRO A 19 2.65 -20.03 -14.82
N TYR A 20 2.99 -20.90 -13.85
CA TYR A 20 4.08 -20.61 -12.92
C TYR A 20 5.46 -20.53 -13.62
N ALA A 21 5.70 -21.42 -14.59
CA ALA A 21 6.88 -21.41 -15.43
C ALA A 21 6.57 -20.80 -16.80
N ILE A 22 7.54 -20.10 -17.41
CA ILE A 22 7.40 -19.64 -18.79
C ILE A 22 7.59 -20.82 -19.73
N THR A 23 6.48 -21.46 -20.11
CA THR A 23 6.46 -22.52 -21.13
C THR A 23 6.66 -21.93 -22.52
N GLU A 24 7.04 -22.78 -23.49
CA GLU A 24 7.19 -22.35 -24.89
C GLU A 24 5.89 -21.79 -25.47
N ASP A 25 4.76 -22.47 -25.23
CA ASP A 25 3.43 -22.01 -25.66
C ASP A 25 3.08 -20.65 -25.07
N PHE A 26 3.31 -20.46 -23.77
CA PHE A 26 2.99 -19.19 -23.12
C PHE A 26 3.94 -18.08 -23.57
N MET A 27 5.21 -18.38 -23.79
CA MET A 27 6.18 -17.44 -24.35
C MET A 27 5.76 -16.98 -25.76
N ASN A 28 5.34 -17.91 -26.62
CA ASN A 28 4.82 -17.59 -27.95
C ASN A 28 3.58 -16.70 -27.87
N LYS A 29 2.68 -16.98 -26.93
CA LYS A 29 1.51 -16.13 -26.67
C LYS A 29 1.92 -14.72 -26.24
N LEU A 30 2.83 -14.59 -25.28
CA LEU A 30 3.32 -13.28 -24.80
C LEU A 30 3.93 -12.46 -25.94
N PHE A 31 4.73 -13.10 -26.79
CA PHE A 31 5.53 -12.39 -27.78
C PHE A 31 4.80 -12.10 -29.08
N ASN A 32 3.93 -13.00 -29.52
CA ASN A 32 3.28 -12.91 -30.83
C ASN A 32 1.82 -12.44 -30.74
N GLU A 33 1.10 -12.80 -29.67
CA GLU A 33 -0.29 -12.38 -29.48
C GLU A 33 -0.39 -11.09 -28.66
N TYR A 34 0.32 -11.04 -27.53
CA TYR A 34 0.31 -9.85 -26.65
C TYR A 34 1.36 -8.79 -27.02
N ASN A 35 2.25 -9.08 -27.98
CA ASN A 35 3.32 -8.17 -28.43
C ASN A 35 4.21 -7.65 -27.28
N ILE A 36 4.55 -8.50 -26.31
CA ILE A 36 5.40 -8.13 -25.16
C ILE A 36 6.87 -8.20 -25.54
N ASP A 37 7.60 -7.09 -25.51
CA ASP A 37 9.03 -7.08 -25.88
C ASP A 37 9.93 -7.83 -24.90
N TYR A 38 9.71 -7.65 -23.60
CA TYR A 38 10.57 -8.18 -22.54
C TYR A 38 9.76 -8.71 -21.35
N ILE A 39 10.24 -9.81 -20.77
CA ILE A 39 9.81 -10.30 -19.45
C ILE A 39 10.76 -9.72 -18.40
N ILE A 40 10.21 -9.12 -17.35
CA ILE A 40 10.97 -8.52 -16.25
C ILE A 40 10.69 -9.29 -14.96
N HIS A 41 11.74 -9.65 -14.23
CA HIS A 41 11.62 -10.27 -12.91
C HIS A 41 12.69 -9.75 -11.94
N GLY A 42 12.47 -9.97 -10.64
CA GLY A 42 13.49 -9.73 -9.61
C GLY A 42 14.75 -10.57 -9.81
N ASP A 43 15.79 -10.23 -9.06
CA ASP A 43 17.10 -10.89 -9.04
C ASP A 43 17.16 -12.17 -8.19
N ASP A 44 16.07 -12.50 -7.49
CA ASP A 44 15.93 -13.76 -6.76
C ASP A 44 15.92 -14.99 -7.70
N PRO A 45 16.66 -16.07 -7.38
CA PRO A 45 16.64 -17.31 -8.17
C PRO A 45 15.24 -17.93 -8.25
N CYS A 46 14.76 -18.18 -9.48
CA CYS A 46 13.46 -18.81 -9.73
C CYS A 46 13.65 -20.21 -10.30
N LEU A 47 13.75 -21.19 -9.41
CA LEU A 47 14.03 -22.58 -9.78
C LEU A 47 12.75 -23.42 -9.79
N LEU A 48 12.66 -24.31 -10.77
CA LEU A 48 11.66 -25.37 -10.85
C LEU A 48 12.06 -26.57 -9.96
N PRO A 49 11.15 -27.52 -9.70
CA PRO A 49 11.45 -28.68 -8.83
C PRO A 49 12.64 -29.53 -9.29
N ASP A 50 12.97 -29.51 -10.57
CA ASP A 50 14.13 -30.18 -11.16
C ASP A 50 15.43 -29.35 -11.11
N GLY A 51 15.40 -28.17 -10.48
CA GLY A 51 16.52 -27.24 -10.36
C GLY A 51 16.75 -26.36 -11.58
N THR A 52 15.92 -26.46 -12.62
CA THR A 52 16.05 -25.61 -13.82
C THR A 52 15.44 -24.22 -13.61
N ASP A 53 15.88 -23.25 -14.40
CA ASP A 53 15.42 -21.86 -14.30
C ASP A 53 14.05 -21.67 -14.98
N ALA A 54 13.07 -21.16 -14.24
CA ALA A 54 11.71 -20.94 -14.72
C ALA A 54 11.61 -19.95 -15.90
N TYR A 55 12.67 -19.16 -16.14
CA TYR A 55 12.78 -18.17 -17.22
C TYR A 55 13.84 -18.52 -18.27
N ALA A 56 14.36 -19.76 -18.28
CA ALA A 56 15.43 -20.18 -19.18
C ALA A 56 15.13 -19.88 -20.66
N LEU A 57 13.90 -20.14 -21.12
CA LEU A 57 13.49 -19.89 -22.50
C LEU A 57 13.53 -18.40 -22.86
N ALA A 58 13.00 -17.54 -21.99
CA ALA A 58 13.00 -16.09 -22.20
C ALA A 58 14.42 -15.50 -22.18
N LYS A 59 15.29 -16.03 -21.32
CA LYS A 59 16.72 -15.66 -21.27
C LYS A 59 17.45 -16.06 -22.54
N LYS A 60 17.25 -17.30 -23.02
CA LYS A 60 17.83 -17.79 -24.28
C LYS A 60 17.38 -16.98 -25.49
N ALA A 61 16.13 -16.49 -25.48
CA ALA A 61 15.60 -15.61 -26.51
C ALA A 61 16.11 -14.15 -26.42
N GLY A 62 16.89 -13.79 -25.39
CA GLY A 62 17.36 -12.42 -25.18
C GLY A 62 16.27 -11.43 -24.76
N ARG A 63 15.09 -11.92 -24.33
CA ARG A 63 13.90 -11.13 -24.01
C ARG A 63 13.57 -11.16 -22.51
N TYR A 64 14.60 -11.21 -21.68
CA TYR A 64 14.49 -11.20 -20.23
C TYR A 64 15.34 -10.08 -19.62
N LYS A 65 14.79 -9.34 -18.65
CA LYS A 65 15.49 -8.29 -17.90
C LYS A 65 15.31 -8.52 -16.40
N GLN A 66 16.33 -8.12 -15.63
CA GLN A 66 16.31 -8.19 -14.18
C GLN A 66 16.20 -6.80 -13.57
N ILE A 67 15.47 -6.72 -12.47
CA ILE A 67 15.42 -5.55 -11.60
C ILE A 67 15.83 -5.94 -10.19
N LYS A 68 16.46 -5.00 -9.48
CA LYS A 68 16.85 -5.22 -8.08
C LYS A 68 15.63 -5.27 -7.19
N ARG A 69 15.72 -6.09 -6.14
CA ARG A 69 14.76 -6.12 -5.05
C ARG A 69 14.55 -4.75 -4.41
N THR A 70 13.31 -4.46 -4.02
CA THR A 70 12.97 -3.25 -3.24
C THR A 70 13.49 -3.39 -1.81
N GLU A 71 14.37 -2.48 -1.41
CA GLU A 71 14.92 -2.40 -0.05
C GLU A 71 13.86 -2.03 1.00
N GLY A 72 13.94 -2.67 2.17
CA GLY A 72 13.18 -2.29 3.36
C GLY A 72 11.78 -2.91 3.50
N VAL A 73 11.35 -3.79 2.60
CA VAL A 73 10.07 -4.50 2.72
C VAL A 73 10.12 -5.91 2.15
N SER A 74 9.54 -6.87 2.87
CA SER A 74 9.28 -8.23 2.38
C SER A 74 8.02 -8.81 3.02
N THR A 75 7.39 -9.79 2.37
CA THR A 75 6.22 -10.47 2.96
C THR A 75 6.57 -11.15 4.28
N THR A 76 7.75 -11.75 4.40
CA THR A 76 8.22 -12.39 5.64
C THR A 76 8.39 -11.37 6.77
N ASP A 77 8.95 -10.20 6.47
CA ASP A 77 9.07 -9.09 7.43
C ASP A 77 7.68 -8.62 7.89
N ILE A 78 6.76 -8.36 6.95
CA ILE A 78 5.38 -7.95 7.28
C ILE A 78 4.67 -9.00 8.14
N VAL A 79 4.79 -10.30 7.81
CA VAL A 79 4.23 -11.39 8.64
C VAL A 79 4.86 -11.38 10.03
N GLY A 80 6.17 -11.16 10.14
CA GLY A 80 6.86 -11.00 11.41
C GLY A 80 6.27 -9.86 12.25
N ARG A 81 6.03 -8.70 11.64
CA ARG A 81 5.38 -7.54 12.29
C ARG A 81 3.95 -7.88 12.75
N MET A 82 3.17 -8.58 11.91
CA MET A 82 1.82 -9.02 12.27
C MET A 82 1.81 -9.98 13.47
N LEU A 83 2.73 -10.95 13.50
CA LEU A 83 2.82 -11.94 14.58
C LEU A 83 3.15 -11.29 15.93
N LEU A 84 3.99 -10.24 15.93
CA LEU A 84 4.29 -9.48 17.13
C LEU A 84 3.05 -8.74 17.67
N CYS A 85 2.21 -8.21 16.79
CA CYS A 85 0.99 -7.53 17.20
C CYS A 85 -0.06 -8.44 17.84
N VAL A 86 -0.04 -9.74 17.54
CA VAL A 86 -0.98 -10.73 18.11
C VAL A 86 -0.52 -11.23 19.48
N ARG A 87 0.79 -11.28 19.72
CA ARG A 87 1.40 -11.92 20.90
C ARG A 87 1.26 -11.13 22.21
N GLU A 88 0.97 -9.84 22.15
CA GLU A 88 0.91 -8.98 23.34
C GLU A 88 -0.53 -8.71 23.85
N ARG A 89 -1.52 -9.51 23.43
CA ARG A 89 -2.75 -9.63 24.23
C ARG A 89 -2.35 -10.28 25.57
N PRO A 90 -2.76 -9.74 26.73
CA PRO A 90 -2.27 -10.23 28.02
C PRO A 90 -2.86 -11.60 28.30
N VAL A 91 -2.18 -12.64 27.83
CA VAL A 91 -2.33 -13.99 28.37
C VAL A 91 -1.20 -14.13 29.35
N SER A 92 -1.60 -14.20 30.62
CA SER A 92 -0.80 -14.72 31.71
C SER A 92 -0.26 -16.10 31.34
N ASP A 93 0.86 -16.18 30.64
CA ASP A 93 1.77 -17.29 30.82
C ASP A 93 3.17 -16.96 30.35
N ASN A 94 4.10 -17.24 31.25
CA ASN A 94 5.49 -16.87 31.18
C ASN A 94 6.28 -18.04 30.56
N GLN A 95 7.33 -17.70 29.80
CA GLN A 95 8.46 -18.54 29.37
C GLN A 95 8.49 -19.03 27.90
N SER A 96 9.66 -18.77 27.29
CA SER A 96 10.27 -19.49 26.16
C SER A 96 9.90 -19.09 24.72
N HIS A 97 10.15 -17.86 24.26
CA HIS A 97 9.97 -17.58 22.82
C HIS A 97 11.03 -16.68 22.12
N SER A 98 12.24 -16.54 22.66
CA SER A 98 13.38 -15.92 21.95
C SER A 98 13.93 -16.77 20.77
N SER A 99 13.37 -17.96 20.54
CA SER A 99 13.83 -18.92 19.52
C SER A 99 13.28 -18.65 18.11
N LEU A 100 12.07 -18.09 17.97
CA LEU A 100 11.44 -17.92 16.65
C LEU A 100 12.00 -16.75 15.84
N GLN A 101 12.54 -15.72 16.50
CA GLN A 101 13.17 -14.59 15.81
C GLN A 101 14.46 -14.99 15.09
N ARG A 102 15.13 -16.07 15.54
CA ARG A 102 16.33 -16.61 14.86
C ARG A 102 16.00 -17.42 13.60
N GLN A 103 14.81 -18.01 13.50
CA GLN A 103 14.50 -18.92 12.40
C GLN A 103 14.13 -18.19 11.10
N PHE A 104 13.61 -16.96 11.16
CA PHE A 104 13.23 -16.19 9.96
C PHE A 104 14.30 -15.21 9.46
N SER A 105 15.37 -14.97 10.23
CA SER A 105 16.46 -14.02 9.89
C SER A 105 17.68 -14.69 9.23
N HIS A 106 17.53 -15.83 8.55
CA HIS A 106 18.61 -16.37 7.71
C HIS A 106 18.73 -15.57 6.40
N GLY A 107 19.23 -14.34 6.54
CA GLY A 107 19.61 -13.40 5.49
C GLY A 107 20.41 -12.26 6.13
N HIS A 108 21.68 -12.14 5.77
CA HIS A 108 22.71 -11.29 6.39
C HIS A 108 22.28 -9.90 6.90
N GLY A 109 22.59 -9.60 8.17
CA GLY A 109 22.68 -8.22 8.68
C GLY A 109 22.50 -8.03 10.19
N GLN A 110 23.62 -8.03 10.92
CA GLN A 110 23.93 -7.46 12.25
C GLN A 110 22.99 -7.71 13.47
N ASN A 111 23.60 -8.25 14.54
CA ASN A 111 23.07 -8.25 15.90
C ASN A 111 22.79 -6.80 16.35
N ILE A 112 21.52 -6.47 16.59
CA ILE A 112 21.15 -5.26 17.32
C ILE A 112 20.84 -5.69 18.75
N ASP A 113 21.59 -5.12 19.69
CA ASP A 113 21.40 -5.28 21.11
C ASP A 113 19.98 -4.89 21.51
N ASP A 114 19.30 -5.80 22.20
CA ASP A 114 17.93 -5.67 22.70
C ASP A 114 17.90 -4.84 23.99
N SER A 115 18.44 -3.62 23.92
CA SER A 115 18.52 -2.67 25.04
C SER A 115 17.74 -1.38 24.72
N GLY A 116 16.42 -1.52 24.58
CA GLY A 116 15.54 -0.37 24.44
C GLY A 116 14.07 -0.75 24.29
N PHE A 117 13.40 -1.08 25.40
CA PHE A 117 11.94 -1.15 25.47
C PHE A 117 11.34 0.24 25.22
N GLY A 118 11.13 0.60 23.95
CA GLY A 118 10.16 1.59 23.54
C GLY A 118 8.84 0.89 23.20
N ASN A 119 7.74 1.30 23.81
CA ASN A 119 6.36 0.80 23.57
C ASN A 119 5.82 1.18 22.17
N GLY A 120 6.54 0.83 21.10
CA GLY A 120 6.18 1.14 19.72
C GLY A 120 6.40 -0.04 18.78
N THR A 121 5.64 -0.06 17.69
CA THR A 121 5.83 -0.96 16.53
C THR A 121 7.29 -1.04 16.13
N LYS A 122 7.87 -2.25 16.05
CA LYS A 122 9.27 -2.46 15.64
C LYS A 122 9.58 -1.71 14.34
N ILE A 123 10.79 -1.16 14.31
CA ILE A 123 11.31 -0.23 13.32
C ILE A 123 11.34 -0.89 11.94
N SER A 124 10.49 -0.42 11.02
CA SER A 124 10.69 -0.66 9.60
C SER A 124 12.07 -0.12 9.20
N HIS A 125 12.86 -0.93 8.49
CA HIS A 125 14.14 -0.51 7.92
C HIS A 125 13.97 0.24 6.59
N PHE A 126 12.73 0.59 6.21
CA PHE A 126 12.46 1.36 5.02
C PHE A 126 13.04 2.77 5.15
N LEU A 127 13.97 3.11 4.26
CA LEU A 127 14.54 4.45 4.16
C LEU A 127 13.75 5.30 3.14
N PRO A 128 12.93 6.28 3.58
CA PRO A 128 12.25 7.18 2.67
C PRO A 128 13.26 8.14 2.03
N THR A 129 13.08 8.42 0.75
CA THR A 129 13.81 9.49 0.07
C THR A 129 12.84 10.30 -0.78
N SER A 130 13.13 11.59 -0.98
CA SER A 130 12.35 12.44 -1.88
C SER A 130 12.25 11.83 -3.28
N ARG A 131 13.33 11.22 -3.78
CA ARG A 131 13.35 10.51 -5.07
C ARG A 131 12.34 9.38 -5.13
N ARG A 132 12.20 8.56 -4.08
CA ARG A 132 11.20 7.49 -4.03
C ARG A 132 9.78 8.04 -4.06
N ILE A 133 9.51 9.12 -3.32
CA ILE A 133 8.19 9.77 -3.30
C ILE A 133 7.85 10.30 -4.70
N VAL A 134 8.78 10.99 -5.36
CA VAL A 134 8.57 11.53 -6.72
C VAL A 134 8.33 10.41 -7.74
N GLN A 135 9.02 9.27 -7.65
CA GLN A 135 8.77 8.11 -8.51
C GLN A 135 7.33 7.56 -8.38
N PHE A 136 6.71 7.73 -7.20
CA PHE A 136 5.37 7.29 -6.90
C PHE A 136 4.31 8.39 -7.04
N SER A 137 4.69 9.66 -7.16
CA SER A 137 3.75 10.77 -7.34
C SER A 137 3.24 10.84 -8.79
N ASN A 138 2.00 11.29 -8.97
CA ASN A 138 1.53 11.80 -10.23
C ASN A 138 1.87 13.30 -10.21
N GLY A 139 2.91 13.74 -10.93
CA GLY A 139 3.43 15.12 -10.86
C GLY A 139 2.49 16.21 -11.42
N ARG A 140 1.17 16.04 -11.30
CA ARG A 140 0.13 16.93 -11.79
C ARG A 140 -0.79 17.27 -10.61
N GLY A 141 -0.95 18.56 -10.34
CA GLY A 141 -1.96 19.06 -9.39
C GLY A 141 -3.37 19.13 -10.00
N PRO A 142 -4.37 19.51 -9.21
CA PRO A 142 -5.73 19.75 -9.70
C PRO A 142 -5.75 20.93 -10.69
N GLY A 143 -6.66 20.89 -11.66
CA GLY A 143 -6.94 22.03 -12.53
C GLY A 143 -7.70 23.14 -11.80
N PRO A 144 -7.80 24.35 -12.39
CA PRO A 144 -8.42 25.52 -11.73
C PRO A 144 -9.85 25.28 -11.20
N ASP A 145 -10.65 24.49 -11.92
CA ASP A 145 -12.06 24.19 -11.58
C ASP A 145 -12.27 22.73 -11.17
N SER A 146 -11.20 22.00 -10.86
CA SER A 146 -11.29 20.58 -10.50
C SER A 146 -12.02 20.40 -9.17
N ARG A 147 -12.99 19.48 -9.14
CA ARG A 147 -13.62 19.05 -7.90
C ARG A 147 -12.65 18.17 -7.11
N VAL A 148 -12.03 18.74 -6.08
CA VAL A 148 -11.10 18.01 -5.20
C VAL A 148 -11.88 17.22 -4.15
N VAL A 149 -11.73 15.90 -4.20
CA VAL A 149 -12.28 14.96 -3.21
C VAL A 149 -11.19 14.61 -2.22
N TYR A 150 -11.50 14.70 -0.94
CA TYR A 150 -10.62 14.33 0.15
C TYR A 150 -11.14 13.09 0.89
N ILE A 151 -10.23 12.17 1.20
CA ILE A 151 -10.47 11.02 2.07
C ILE A 151 -9.23 10.77 2.90
N ASP A 152 -9.39 10.46 4.17
CA ASP A 152 -8.29 10.18 5.08
C ASP A 152 -8.44 8.86 5.83
N GLY A 153 -7.33 8.37 6.38
CA GLY A 153 -7.33 7.17 7.17
C GLY A 153 -5.95 6.63 7.51
N ALA A 154 -5.95 5.44 8.11
CA ALA A 154 -4.72 4.71 8.39
C ALA A 154 -4.09 4.20 7.10
N PHE A 155 -4.88 3.55 6.22
CA PHE A 155 -4.39 2.85 5.03
C PHE A 155 -3.24 1.86 5.33
N ASP A 156 -3.27 1.27 6.52
CA ASP A 156 -2.34 0.23 6.94
C ASP A 156 -2.58 -1.04 6.13
N LEU A 157 -1.50 -1.79 5.84
CA LEU A 157 -1.55 -3.00 5.01
C LEU A 157 -2.45 -2.87 3.77
N PHE A 158 -2.20 -1.85 2.95
CA PHE A 158 -3.06 -1.43 1.83
C PHE A 158 -3.64 -2.61 1.01
N HIS A 159 -4.97 -2.77 1.02
CA HIS A 159 -5.66 -3.95 0.52
C HIS A 159 -6.86 -3.61 -0.39
N ALA A 160 -7.56 -4.64 -0.87
CA ALA A 160 -8.62 -4.51 -1.88
C ALA A 160 -9.84 -3.70 -1.43
N GLY A 161 -10.02 -3.54 -0.11
CA GLY A 161 -11.04 -2.67 0.49
C GLY A 161 -10.68 -1.20 0.28
N HIS A 162 -9.44 -0.80 0.60
CA HIS A 162 -8.93 0.54 0.30
C HIS A 162 -9.01 0.86 -1.18
N VAL A 163 -8.65 -0.08 -2.05
CA VAL A 163 -8.79 0.09 -3.51
C VAL A 163 -10.23 0.42 -3.89
N GLU A 164 -11.22 -0.26 -3.31
CA GLU A 164 -12.63 -0.04 -3.67
C GLU A 164 -13.13 1.33 -3.20
N ILE A 165 -12.85 1.70 -1.96
CA ILE A 165 -13.30 3.00 -1.45
C ILE A 165 -12.59 4.16 -2.17
N LEU A 166 -11.32 4.02 -2.52
CA LEU A 166 -10.59 5.04 -3.29
C LEU A 166 -11.11 5.12 -4.74
N ARG A 167 -11.47 4.00 -5.36
CA ARG A 167 -12.13 3.99 -6.68
C ARG A 167 -13.46 4.76 -6.64
N LEU A 168 -14.28 4.50 -5.62
CA LEU A 168 -15.55 5.18 -5.43
C LEU A 168 -15.35 6.68 -5.15
N ALA A 169 -14.43 7.03 -4.25
CA ALA A 169 -14.10 8.42 -3.94
C ALA A 169 -13.58 9.18 -5.17
N ARG A 170 -12.69 8.56 -5.96
CA ARG A 170 -12.19 9.15 -7.21
C ARG A 170 -13.29 9.42 -8.22
N GLY A 171 -14.31 8.56 -8.28
CA GLY A 171 -15.47 8.74 -9.15
C GLY A 171 -16.40 9.89 -8.75
N LEU A 172 -16.18 10.51 -7.58
CA LEU A 172 -16.96 11.66 -7.11
C LEU A 172 -16.33 12.99 -7.53
N GLY A 173 -15.15 13.05 -8.15
CA GLY A 173 -14.58 14.33 -8.57
C GLY A 173 -13.44 14.16 -9.56
N ASP A 174 -12.70 15.25 -9.77
CA ASP A 174 -11.66 15.32 -10.80
C ASP A 174 -10.27 15.07 -10.22
N PHE A 175 -10.12 15.11 -8.90
CA PHE A 175 -8.86 14.92 -8.20
C PHE A 175 -9.12 14.29 -6.83
N LEU A 176 -8.43 13.19 -6.52
CA LEU A 176 -8.49 12.51 -5.22
C LEU A 176 -7.22 12.79 -4.40
N LEU A 177 -7.40 13.57 -3.35
CA LEU A 177 -6.41 13.85 -2.32
C LEU A 177 -6.61 12.92 -1.13
N VAL A 178 -5.58 12.15 -0.77
CA VAL A 178 -5.67 11.16 0.31
C VAL A 178 -4.83 11.56 1.52
N GLY A 179 -5.46 11.71 2.68
CA GLY A 179 -4.78 11.96 3.95
C GLY A 179 -4.29 10.68 4.62
N ILE A 180 -2.99 10.62 4.96
CA ILE A 180 -2.41 9.49 5.70
C ILE A 180 -2.04 9.95 7.10
N HIS A 181 -2.74 9.46 8.12
CA HIS A 181 -2.45 9.82 9.51
C HIS A 181 -1.07 9.32 9.96
N THR A 182 -0.46 10.00 10.93
CA THR A 182 0.83 9.62 11.53
C THR A 182 0.74 8.30 12.28
N ASP A 183 1.89 7.65 12.49
CA ASP A 183 1.96 6.38 13.23
C ASP A 183 1.46 6.56 14.68
N GLN A 184 1.76 7.71 15.32
CA GLN A 184 1.33 8.05 16.67
C GLN A 184 -0.19 8.27 16.77
N THR A 185 -0.80 8.88 15.76
CA THR A 185 -2.26 9.05 15.72
C THR A 185 -2.95 7.70 15.57
N ILE A 186 -2.41 6.80 14.74
CA ILE A 186 -2.97 5.46 14.56
C ILE A 186 -2.76 4.59 15.80
N SER A 187 -1.58 4.64 16.43
CA SER A 187 -1.30 3.84 17.63
C SER A 187 -2.16 4.26 18.83
N SER A 188 -2.38 5.56 19.00
CA SER A 188 -3.22 6.08 20.10
C SER A 188 -4.71 5.74 19.93
N THR A 189 -5.19 5.55 18.70
CA THR A 189 -6.61 5.27 18.41
C THR A 189 -6.91 3.78 18.19
N ARG A 190 -5.95 3.01 17.68
CA ARG A 190 -6.13 1.61 17.26
C ARG A 190 -5.27 0.61 18.03
N GLY A 191 -4.48 1.09 18.97
CA GLY A 191 -3.64 0.29 19.85
C GLY A 191 -2.14 0.41 19.54
N PRO A 192 -1.28 0.16 20.53
CA PRO A 192 0.15 0.49 20.50
C PRO A 192 0.96 -0.22 19.40
N HIS A 193 0.45 -1.35 18.89
CA HIS A 193 1.11 -2.13 17.82
C HIS A 193 0.53 -1.87 16.43
N ARG A 194 -0.26 -0.80 16.28
CA ARG A 194 -0.68 -0.28 14.97
C ARG A 194 0.01 1.06 14.73
N PRO A 195 0.34 1.39 13.46
CA PRO A 195 0.15 0.59 12.25
C PRO A 195 1.27 -0.45 12.03
N ILE A 196 1.01 -1.52 11.28
CA ILE A 196 2.01 -2.51 10.86
C ILE A 196 3.05 -1.87 9.91
N MET A 197 2.56 -1.03 9.01
CA MET A 197 3.34 -0.28 8.03
C MET A 197 3.51 1.16 8.53
N ASN A 198 4.73 1.69 8.52
CA ASN A 198 4.98 3.06 8.95
C ASN A 198 4.37 4.09 7.99
N LEU A 199 4.37 5.36 8.37
CA LEU A 199 3.80 6.45 7.59
C LEU A 199 4.32 6.51 6.14
N HIS A 200 5.61 6.29 5.93
CA HIS A 200 6.22 6.37 4.61
C HIS A 200 5.90 5.15 3.73
N GLU A 201 5.89 3.95 4.30
CA GLU A 201 5.48 2.71 3.62
C GLU A 201 4.01 2.80 3.19
N ARG A 202 3.13 3.29 4.07
CA ARG A 202 1.70 3.53 3.77
C ARG A 202 1.52 4.57 2.67
N SER A 203 2.28 5.66 2.73
CA SER A 203 2.24 6.72 1.71
C SER A 203 2.59 6.18 0.33
N LEU A 204 3.67 5.39 0.19
CA LEU A 204 4.02 4.78 -1.11
C LEU A 204 2.98 3.74 -1.56
N SER A 205 2.41 2.98 -0.63
CA SER A 205 1.36 2.00 -0.94
C SER A 205 0.11 2.68 -1.53
N VAL A 206 -0.29 3.82 -0.97
CA VAL A 206 -1.43 4.60 -1.44
C VAL A 206 -1.12 5.32 -2.77
N LEU A 207 0.06 5.93 -2.90
CA LEU A 207 0.51 6.60 -4.14
C LEU A 207 0.64 5.64 -5.35
N ALA A 208 0.85 4.35 -5.11
CA ALA A 208 0.87 3.34 -6.18
C ALA A 208 -0.52 3.06 -6.76
N CYS A 209 -1.60 3.42 -6.06
CA CYS A 209 -2.97 3.19 -6.49
C CYS A 209 -3.37 4.18 -7.60
N ARG A 210 -3.87 3.67 -8.73
CA ARG A 210 -4.26 4.48 -9.90
C ARG A 210 -5.37 5.49 -9.65
N TYR A 211 -6.15 5.29 -8.60
CA TYR A 211 -7.27 6.17 -8.26
C TYR A 211 -6.83 7.37 -7.43
N VAL A 212 -5.60 7.35 -6.92
CA VAL A 212 -5.05 8.40 -6.05
C VAL A 212 -4.25 9.38 -6.90
N ASP A 213 -4.56 10.66 -6.78
CA ASP A 213 -3.82 11.71 -7.46
C ASP A 213 -2.71 12.26 -6.56
N GLU A 214 -3.00 12.51 -5.28
CA GLU A 214 -2.04 13.07 -4.32
C GLU A 214 -2.26 12.58 -2.88
N VAL A 215 -1.21 12.69 -2.05
CA VAL A 215 -1.22 12.28 -0.65
C VAL A 215 -0.74 13.40 0.27
N ILE A 216 -1.48 13.66 1.34
CA ILE A 216 -0.98 14.41 2.50
C ILE A 216 -0.30 13.42 3.45
N ILE A 217 1.03 13.47 3.52
CA ILE A 217 1.83 12.64 4.43
C ILE A 217 1.77 13.24 5.84
N GLY A 218 1.16 12.52 6.78
CA GLY A 218 0.98 13.00 8.15
C GLY A 218 -0.25 13.91 8.31
N ALA A 219 -1.35 13.54 7.66
CA ALA A 219 -2.60 14.28 7.75
C ALA A 219 -3.14 14.35 9.19
N PRO A 220 -3.63 15.52 9.64
CA PRO A 220 -4.21 15.66 10.97
C PRO A 220 -5.48 14.82 11.12
N TRP A 221 -5.87 14.50 12.36
CA TRP A 221 -7.11 13.78 12.64
C TRP A 221 -8.37 14.62 12.36
N HIS A 222 -8.28 15.94 12.59
CA HIS A 222 -9.36 16.88 12.36
C HIS A 222 -9.10 17.69 11.09
N ILE A 223 -10.09 17.74 10.20
CA ILE A 223 -10.05 18.54 8.97
C ILE A 223 -10.30 20.01 9.35
N SER A 224 -9.26 20.84 9.23
CA SER A 224 -9.35 22.28 9.53
C SER A 224 -9.85 23.09 8.33
N LYS A 225 -10.36 24.30 8.59
CA LYS A 225 -10.72 25.27 7.53
C LYS A 225 -9.51 25.61 6.66
N ASP A 226 -8.35 25.73 7.26
CA ASP A 226 -7.07 25.98 6.57
C ASP A 226 -6.74 24.84 5.61
N MET A 227 -6.96 23.59 5.99
CA MET A 227 -6.75 22.44 5.11
C MET A 227 -7.73 22.45 3.94
N ILE A 228 -9.01 22.71 4.20
CA ILE A 228 -10.05 22.80 3.16
C ILE A 228 -9.70 23.88 2.13
N THR A 229 -9.30 25.07 2.61
CA THR A 229 -8.96 26.20 1.73
C THR A 229 -7.63 26.00 0.99
N THR A 230 -6.60 25.50 1.67
CA THR A 230 -5.26 25.27 1.07
C THR A 230 -5.31 24.28 -0.08
N PHE A 231 -6.07 23.19 0.08
CA PHE A 231 -6.17 22.13 -0.93
C PHE A 231 -7.43 22.24 -1.80
N ASN A 232 -8.20 23.33 -1.68
CA ASN A 232 -9.46 23.55 -2.37
C ASN A 232 -10.45 22.35 -2.27
N ILE A 233 -10.54 21.75 -1.08
CA ILE A 233 -11.33 20.53 -0.85
C ILE A 233 -12.81 20.84 -1.07
N SER A 234 -13.39 20.22 -2.10
CA SER A 234 -14.79 20.39 -2.48
C SER A 234 -15.71 19.36 -1.82
N LEU A 235 -15.19 18.17 -1.52
CA LEU A 235 -15.93 17.07 -0.90
C LEU A 235 -15.03 16.29 0.03
N VAL A 236 -15.53 15.95 1.22
CA VAL A 236 -14.90 14.98 2.12
C VAL A 236 -15.70 13.67 2.08
N VAL A 237 -15.00 12.55 1.95
CA VAL A 237 -15.56 11.20 1.91
C VAL A 237 -14.99 10.40 3.07
N HIS A 238 -15.86 9.68 3.79
CA HIS A 238 -15.45 8.72 4.81
C HIS A 238 -16.01 7.34 4.48
N GLY A 239 -15.30 6.29 4.90
CA GLY A 239 -15.83 4.93 4.88
C GLY A 239 -16.92 4.77 5.95
N THR A 240 -17.98 4.01 5.63
CA THR A 240 -19.10 3.79 6.57
C THR A 240 -18.84 2.70 7.60
N ILE A 241 -17.75 1.94 7.45
CA ILE A 241 -17.38 0.88 8.40
C ILE A 241 -16.07 1.32 9.05
N ALA A 242 -16.14 1.68 10.32
CA ALA A 242 -14.95 1.69 11.17
C ALA A 242 -14.43 0.25 11.22
N GLU A 243 -13.11 0.04 11.17
CA GLU A 243 -12.44 -1.29 11.18
C GLU A 243 -12.70 -2.14 12.45
N ASN A 244 -13.72 -1.81 13.24
CA ASN A 244 -14.30 -2.65 14.27
C ASN A 244 -15.71 -3.08 13.82
N MET A 245 -15.84 -4.19 13.10
CA MET A 245 -16.93 -5.21 13.19
C MET A 245 -17.06 -6.07 11.93
N ASP A 246 -17.60 -7.27 12.14
CA ASP A 246 -17.70 -8.43 11.24
C ASP A 246 -18.13 -8.15 9.78
N TYR A 247 -17.58 -8.99 8.89
CA TYR A 247 -17.80 -9.00 7.44
C TYR A 247 -19.20 -9.51 7.05
N THR A 248 -20.24 -8.76 7.40
CA THR A 248 -21.57 -8.93 6.82
C THR A 248 -22.32 -7.61 6.98
N GLU A 249 -22.12 -6.65 6.07
CA GLU A 249 -23.19 -5.83 5.49
C GLU A 249 -22.66 -4.70 4.58
N VAL A 250 -23.59 -4.20 3.77
CA VAL A 250 -23.42 -3.53 2.47
C VAL A 250 -22.79 -2.14 2.58
N ILE A 251 -21.92 -1.83 1.61
CA ILE A 251 -21.34 -0.51 1.34
C ILE A 251 -22.46 0.53 1.17
N LYS A 252 -22.54 1.50 2.08
CA LYS A 252 -23.20 2.78 1.83
C LYS A 252 -22.12 3.86 1.87
N LEU A 253 -22.27 4.94 1.13
CA LEU A 253 -21.45 6.14 1.29
C LEU A 253 -22.33 7.14 2.03
N SER A 254 -21.87 7.64 3.18
CA SER A 254 -22.54 8.78 3.84
C SER A 254 -21.94 10.07 3.30
N PHE A 255 -22.79 10.93 2.74
CA PHE A 255 -22.41 12.26 2.28
C PHE A 255 -22.75 13.27 3.39
N SER A 256 -21.76 14.03 3.84
CA SER A 256 -22.00 15.25 4.62
C SER A 256 -21.93 16.45 3.68
N TRP A 257 -23.06 17.13 3.48
CA TRP A 257 -23.12 18.39 2.74
C TRP A 257 -22.84 19.54 3.71
N ASN A 258 -21.74 20.27 3.50
CA ASN A 258 -21.59 21.60 4.10
C ASN A 258 -22.38 22.60 3.26
N MET A 259 -23.62 22.86 3.66
CA MET A 259 -24.44 23.94 3.14
C MET A 259 -24.42 25.08 4.15
N GLN A 260 -23.67 26.16 3.86
CA GLN A 260 -24.00 27.54 4.24
C GLN A 260 -22.88 28.52 3.83
N MET A 261 -23.07 29.16 2.67
CA MET A 261 -22.77 30.58 2.44
C MET A 261 -23.36 31.00 1.10
N LEU A 262 -24.59 31.50 1.13
CA LEU A 262 -25.15 32.47 0.16
C LEU A 262 -26.38 33.09 0.84
N ASN A 263 -26.16 34.12 1.66
CA ASN A 263 -27.16 35.16 1.90
C ASN A 263 -26.56 36.45 1.35
N LEU A 264 -26.80 36.67 0.07
CA LEU A 264 -26.91 38.00 -0.52
C LEU A 264 -28.38 38.15 -0.93
N ASP A 265 -28.88 39.38 -0.74
CA ASP A 265 -30.19 39.92 -1.12
C ASP A 265 -31.29 39.94 -0.02
N ASN A 266 -31.15 40.91 0.90
CA ASN A 266 -32.10 42.02 1.08
C ASN A 266 -31.49 43.13 1.96
#